data_AF-A0AAW4U7P3-F1
#
_entry.id   AF-A0AAW4U7P3-F1
#
_cell.length_a   1.000
_cell.length_b   1.000
_cell.length_c   1.000
_cell.angle_alpha   90.00
_cell.angle_beta   90.00
_cell.angle_gamma   90.00
#
_symmetry.space_group_name_H-M   'P 1'
#
loop_
_entity.id
_entity.type
_entity.pdbx_description
1 polymer ?
#
loop_
_entity_poly.entity_id
_entity_poly.type
_entity_poly.pdbx_seq_one_letter_code
_entity_poly.pdbx_strand_id
1 'polypeptide(L)'
;MQNYKTDILIVGTGASGLFAALHCPSDKNILMITKDAVENSDSFLAQGGICVLRDENDYNSFMEDTLKAGHYENRRESVDIMIRSSREVINELIGYGVDFARQENGELNYTREGLKLL
;
A
#
# COMPACT_ATOMS: atom_id res chain seq x y z
N MET A 1 12.88 -34.45 -3.33
CA MET A 1 11.94 -33.34 -3.60
C MET A 1 11.12 -33.14 -2.34
N GLN A 2 11.14 -31.96 -1.73
CA GLN A 2 10.30 -31.66 -0.55
C GLN A 2 8.96 -31.10 -1.03
N ASN A 3 7.88 -31.50 -0.36
CA ASN A 3 6.52 -31.04 -0.64
C ASN A 3 6.01 -30.23 0.56
N TYR A 4 5.41 -29.09 0.30
CA TYR A 4 4.78 -28.22 1.29
C TYR A 4 3.27 -28.18 1.02
N LYS A 5 2.47 -28.19 2.09
CA LYS A 5 1.01 -28.04 2.02
C LYS A 5 0.63 -26.81 2.84
N THR A 6 -0.14 -25.92 2.23
CA THR A 6 -0.60 -24.66 2.82
C THR A 6 -2.00 -24.36 2.29
N ASP A 7 -2.76 -23.53 2.97
CA ASP A 7 -4.06 -23.07 2.47
C ASP A 7 -3.88 -21.91 1.49
N ILE A 8 -2.94 -21.01 1.80
CA ILE A 8 -2.59 -19.84 0.99
C ILE A 8 -1.07 -19.82 0.76
N LEU A 9 -0.65 -19.58 -0.49
CA LEU A 9 0.75 -19.36 -0.88
C LEU A 9 0.90 -17.94 -1.41
N ILE A 10 1.77 -17.15 -0.78
CA ILE A 10 2.13 -15.80 -1.25
C ILE A 10 3.57 -15.84 -1.78
N VAL A 11 3.75 -15.44 -3.03
CA VAL A 11 5.06 -15.38 -3.68
C VAL A 11 5.53 -13.93 -3.74
N GLY A 12 6.46 -13.58 -2.88
CA GLY A 12 6.99 -12.24 -2.68
C GLY A 12 6.63 -11.67 -1.31
N THR A 13 7.64 -11.18 -0.58
CA THR A 13 7.49 -10.54 0.74
C THR A 13 7.70 -9.02 0.67
N GLY A 14 7.35 -8.40 -0.45
CA GLY A 14 7.27 -6.93 -0.54
C GLY A 14 6.03 -6.40 0.18
N ALA A 15 5.82 -5.08 0.13
CA ALA A 15 4.72 -4.43 0.87
C ALA A 15 3.34 -5.05 0.55
N SER A 16 3.05 -5.32 -0.72
CA SER A 16 1.77 -5.92 -1.13
C SER A 16 1.58 -7.35 -0.61
N GLY A 17 2.63 -8.17 -0.62
CA GLY A 17 2.57 -9.56 -0.14
C GLY A 17 2.38 -9.63 1.39
N LEU A 18 3.09 -8.79 2.13
CA LEU A 18 2.94 -8.67 3.58
C LEU A 18 1.55 -8.12 3.95
N PHE A 19 1.10 -7.07 3.26
CA PHE A 19 -0.23 -6.50 3.48
C PHE A 19 -1.36 -7.48 3.15
N ALA A 20 -1.21 -8.28 2.07
CA ALA A 20 -2.14 -9.34 1.75
C ALA A 20 -2.18 -10.45 2.82
N ALA A 21 -1.03 -10.80 3.41
CA ALA A 21 -0.97 -11.78 4.49
C ALA A 21 -1.74 -11.32 5.74
N LEU A 22 -1.69 -10.02 6.07
CA LEU A 22 -2.44 -9.44 7.19
C LEU A 22 -3.97 -9.52 7.01
N HIS A 23 -4.43 -9.54 5.75
CA HIS A 23 -5.85 -9.66 5.40
C HIS A 23 -6.33 -11.10 5.25
N CYS A 24 -5.43 -12.08 5.31
CA CYS A 24 -5.81 -13.47 5.22
C CYS A 24 -6.50 -13.92 6.53
N PRO A 25 -7.45 -14.86 6.47
CA PRO A 25 -8.11 -15.35 7.67
C PRO A 25 -7.11 -16.00 8.65
N SER A 26 -7.24 -15.68 9.93
CA SER A 26 -6.32 -16.14 10.98
C SER A 26 -6.35 -17.66 11.22
N ASP A 27 -7.36 -18.37 10.71
CA ASP A 27 -7.51 -19.82 10.79
C ASP A 27 -6.84 -20.56 9.61
N LYS A 28 -6.18 -19.85 8.68
CA LYS A 28 -5.49 -20.44 7.53
C LYS A 28 -3.99 -20.53 7.74
N ASN A 29 -3.41 -21.62 7.22
CA ASN A 29 -1.97 -21.72 7.08
C ASN A 29 -1.55 -20.91 5.85
N ILE A 30 -0.69 -19.92 6.07
CA ILE A 30 -0.17 -19.04 5.03
C ILE A 30 1.33 -19.31 4.90
N LEU A 31 1.76 -19.67 3.70
CA LEU A 31 3.16 -19.84 3.37
C LEU A 31 3.58 -18.65 2.50
N MET A 32 4.55 -17.87 2.97
CA MET A 32 5.16 -16.80 2.20
C MET A 32 6.54 -17.23 1.73
N ILE A 33 6.82 -17.05 0.44
CA ILE A 33 8.15 -17.33 -0.12
C ILE A 33 8.73 -16.05 -0.71
N THR A 34 10.03 -15.87 -0.55
CA THR A 34 10.77 -14.75 -1.13
C THR A 34 12.11 -15.24 -1.63
N LYS A 35 12.64 -14.54 -2.63
CA LYS A 35 13.92 -14.87 -3.27
C LYS A 35 15.11 -14.60 -2.34
N ASP A 36 14.97 -13.64 -1.43
CA ASP A 36 16.03 -13.14 -0.55
C ASP A 36 15.43 -12.66 0.79
N ALA A 37 16.23 -12.10 1.69
CA ALA A 37 15.75 -11.48 2.92
C ALA A 37 14.60 -10.50 2.65
N VAL A 38 13.65 -10.42 3.58
CA VAL A 38 12.44 -9.55 3.45
C VAL A 38 12.82 -8.08 3.26
N GLU A 39 13.91 -7.65 3.92
CA GLU A 39 14.48 -6.31 3.84
C GLU A 39 15.11 -6.00 2.46
N ASN A 40 15.47 -7.02 1.68
CA ASN A 40 16.03 -6.88 0.34
C ASN A 40 14.91 -6.77 -0.72
N SER A 41 13.87 -5.97 -0.44
CA SER A 41 12.77 -5.69 -1.36
C SER A 41 12.77 -4.22 -1.78
N ASP A 42 12.38 -3.92 -3.02
CA ASP A 42 12.27 -2.54 -3.51
C ASP A 42 11.29 -1.71 -2.66
N SER A 43 10.30 -2.36 -2.06
CA SER A 43 9.38 -1.72 -1.11
C SER A 43 10.08 -1.21 0.14
N PHE A 44 11.08 -1.94 0.65
CA PHE A 44 11.86 -1.53 1.82
C PHE A 44 12.74 -0.31 1.52
N LEU A 45 13.17 -0.16 0.27
CA LEU A 45 14.02 0.95 -0.18
C LEU A 45 13.23 2.21 -0.59
N ALA A 46 11.90 2.20 -0.50
CA ALA A 46 11.07 3.34 -0.87
C ALA A 46 11.27 4.53 0.10
N GLN A 47 11.58 5.70 -0.45
CA GLN A 47 11.90 6.91 0.35
C GLN A 47 10.92 8.06 0.18
N GLY A 48 10.00 7.96 -0.78
CA GLY A 48 9.02 9.00 -1.06
C GLY A 48 7.91 9.04 -0.02
N GLY A 49 6.68 8.93 -0.49
CA GLY A 49 5.51 8.85 0.36
C GLY A 49 4.40 8.03 -0.28
N ILE A 50 3.28 7.92 0.42
CA ILE A 50 2.08 7.27 -0.08
C ILE A 50 1.09 8.35 -0.52
N CYS A 51 0.75 8.40 -1.81
CA CYS A 51 -0.29 9.29 -2.30
C CYS A 51 -1.65 8.83 -1.79
N VAL A 52 -2.43 9.76 -1.21
CA VAL A 52 -3.72 9.48 -0.59
C VAL A 52 -4.70 10.60 -0.88
N LEU A 53 -5.97 10.26 -1.09
CA LEU A 53 -7.05 11.22 -1.27
C LEU A 53 -7.24 12.01 0.03
N ARG A 54 -6.97 13.32 -0.02
CA ARG A 54 -7.05 14.18 1.16
C ARG A 54 -8.47 14.66 1.41
N ASP A 55 -9.09 15.21 0.39
CA ASP A 55 -10.45 15.72 0.40
C ASP A 55 -11.23 15.15 -0.79
N GLU A 56 -12.55 14.98 -0.66
CA GLU A 56 -13.40 14.54 -1.78
C GLU A 56 -13.34 15.51 -2.96
N ASN A 57 -13.09 16.80 -2.72
CA ASN A 57 -12.92 17.80 -3.76
C ASN A 57 -11.67 17.55 -4.63
N ASP A 58 -10.67 16.82 -4.11
CA ASP A 58 -9.43 16.48 -4.83
C ASP A 58 -9.61 15.25 -5.74
N TYR A 59 -10.73 14.52 -5.63
CA TYR A 59 -10.93 13.25 -6.34
C TYR A 59 -10.80 13.41 -7.85
N ASN A 60 -11.42 14.43 -8.44
CA ASN A 60 -11.41 14.60 -9.90
C ASN A 60 -10.01 14.89 -10.43
N SER A 61 -9.25 15.77 -9.75
CA SER A 61 -7.86 16.05 -10.10
C SER A 61 -6.98 14.82 -9.93
N PHE A 62 -7.14 14.07 -8.84
CA PHE A 62 -6.31 12.89 -8.58
C PHE A 62 -6.61 11.75 -9.58
N MET A 63 -7.89 11.55 -9.93
CA MET A 63 -8.29 10.61 -10.98
C MET A 63 -7.63 10.98 -12.31
N GLU A 64 -7.73 12.24 -12.73
CA GLU A 64 -7.17 12.69 -14.00
C GLU A 64 -5.64 12.57 -14.02
N ASP A 65 -4.96 12.98 -12.94
CA ASP A 65 -3.50 12.87 -12.82
C ASP A 65 -3.03 11.41 -12.89
N THR A 66 -3.75 10.49 -12.23
CA THR A 66 -3.43 9.06 -12.26
C THR A 66 -3.67 8.45 -13.64
N LEU A 67 -4.79 8.80 -14.29
CA LEU A 67 -5.08 8.33 -15.64
C LEU A 67 -4.03 8.81 -16.63
N LYS A 68 -3.67 10.10 -16.57
CA LYS A 68 -2.65 10.71 -17.41
C LYS A 68 -1.27 10.09 -17.17
N ALA A 69 -0.89 9.82 -15.92
CA ALA A 69 0.39 9.17 -15.59
C ALA A 69 0.52 7.77 -16.20
N GLY A 70 -0.58 7.01 -16.29
CA GLY A 70 -0.62 5.72 -17.00
C GLY A 70 -1.00 5.84 -18.48
N HIS A 71 -0.85 7.01 -19.09
CA HIS A 71 -1.18 7.28 -20.50
C HIS A 71 -2.61 6.89 -20.91
N TYR A 72 -3.55 6.91 -19.97
CA TYR A 72 -4.94 6.47 -20.12
C TYR A 72 -5.12 4.99 -20.50
N GLU A 73 -4.08 4.17 -20.38
CA GLU A 73 -4.15 2.70 -20.56
C GLU A 73 -4.64 1.98 -19.30
N ASN A 74 -4.85 2.73 -18.21
CA ASN A 74 -5.39 2.22 -16.96
C ASN A 74 -6.83 1.74 -17.13
N ARG A 75 -7.22 0.69 -16.40
CA ARG A 75 -8.64 0.43 -16.14
C ARG A 75 -9.16 1.48 -15.17
N ARG A 76 -10.02 2.38 -15.64
CA ARG A 76 -10.59 3.48 -14.85
C ARG A 76 -11.22 3.03 -13.53
N GLU A 77 -11.91 1.89 -13.54
CA GLU A 77 -12.51 1.31 -12.33
C GLU A 77 -11.47 0.93 -11.27
N SER A 78 -10.32 0.38 -11.69
CA SER A 78 -9.23 0.04 -10.75
C SER A 78 -8.63 1.30 -10.12
N VAL A 79 -8.50 2.38 -10.90
CA VAL A 79 -8.05 3.68 -10.40
C VAL A 79 -9.05 4.30 -9.42
N ASP A 80 -10.35 4.21 -9.73
CA ASP A 80 -11.42 4.70 -8.85
C ASP A 80 -11.38 4.00 -7.49
N ILE A 81 -11.33 2.66 -7.50
CA ILE A 81 -11.24 1.85 -6.28
C ILE A 81 -9.98 2.25 -5.49
N MET A 82 -8.82 2.33 -6.14
CA MET A 82 -7.55 2.68 -5.51
C MET A 82 -7.61 4.05 -4.82
N ILE A 83 -8.14 5.07 -5.49
CA ILE A 83 -8.21 6.43 -4.94
C ILE A 83 -9.18 6.48 -3.76
N ARG A 84 -10.39 5.91 -3.90
CA ARG A 84 -11.42 5.96 -2.86
C ARG A 84 -11.05 5.16 -1.61
N SER A 85 -10.36 4.03 -1.77
CA SER A 85 -9.92 3.20 -0.64
C SER A 85 -8.62 3.68 0.02
N SER A 86 -7.89 4.62 -0.61
CA SER A 86 -6.57 5.07 -0.12
C SER A 86 -6.58 5.57 1.33
N ARG A 87 -7.64 6.29 1.75
CA ARG A 87 -7.75 6.83 3.11
C ARG A 87 -7.90 5.73 4.16
N GLU A 88 -8.72 4.73 3.86
CA GLU A 88 -8.96 3.60 4.76
C GLU A 88 -7.68 2.77 4.94
N VAL A 89 -6.95 2.52 3.86
CA VAL A 89 -5.66 1.82 3.88
C VAL A 89 -4.63 2.57 4.74
N ILE A 90 -4.54 3.90 4.64
CA ILE A 90 -3.64 4.68 5.51
C ILE A 90 -4.00 4.53 6.99
N ASN A 91 -5.29 4.56 7.33
CA ASN A 91 -5.73 4.38 8.72
C ASN A 91 -5.40 2.97 9.24
N GLU A 92 -5.50 1.96 8.39
CA GLU A 92 -5.12 0.59 8.73
C GLU A 92 -3.62 0.45 8.99
N LEU A 93 -2.79 1.05 8.12
CA LEU A 93 -1.33 1.09 8.31
C LEU A 93 -0.94 1.77 9.62
N ILE A 94 -1.60 2.88 9.96
CA ILE A 94 -1.44 3.54 11.28
C ILE A 94 -1.83 2.57 12.40
N GLY A 95 -2.93 1.81 12.23
CA GLY A 95 -3.37 0.79 13.18
C GLY A 95 -2.36 -0.35 13.38
N TYR A 96 -1.59 -0.70 12.34
CA TYR A 96 -0.46 -1.63 12.42
C TYR A 96 0.82 -1.02 12.99
N GLY A 97 0.82 0.27 13.32
CA GLY A 97 1.96 0.97 13.93
C GLY A 97 2.94 1.57 12.92
N VAL A 98 2.55 1.73 11.65
CA VAL A 98 3.36 2.48 10.68
C VAL A 98 3.45 3.94 11.12
N ASP A 99 4.67 4.43 11.26
CA ASP A 99 4.93 5.79 11.73
C ASP A 99 4.96 6.77 10.55
N PHE A 100 3.91 7.58 10.46
CA PHE A 100 3.82 8.65 9.47
C PHE A 100 4.20 9.97 10.11
N ALA A 101 4.96 10.78 9.38
CA ALA A 101 5.34 12.10 9.84
C ALA A 101 4.08 12.94 10.13
N ARG A 102 4.12 13.67 11.24
CA ARG A 102 3.04 14.57 11.68
C ARG A 102 3.52 16.01 11.74
N GLN A 103 2.60 16.95 11.57
CA GLN A 103 2.82 18.37 11.83
C GLN A 103 2.75 18.63 13.35
N GLU A 104 3.14 19.84 13.77
CA GLU A 104 3.11 20.23 15.20
C GLU A 104 1.70 20.14 15.81
N ASN A 105 0.65 20.29 15.01
CA ASN A 105 -0.74 20.16 15.43
C ASN A 105 -1.23 18.70 15.56
N GLY A 106 -0.38 17.70 15.26
CA GLY A 106 -0.70 16.28 15.30
C GLY A 106 -1.34 15.70 14.03
N GLU A 107 -1.64 16.54 13.04
CA GLU A 107 -2.16 16.10 11.75
C GLU A 107 -1.07 15.44 10.90
N LEU A 108 -1.49 14.59 9.96
CA LEU A 108 -0.58 13.94 9.02
C LEU A 108 0.16 14.97 8.16
N ASN A 109 1.48 14.81 8.03
CA ASN A 109 2.33 15.71 7.26
C ASN A 109 2.39 15.27 5.80
N TYR A 110 1.70 16.03 4.96
CA TYR A 110 1.64 15.75 3.54
C TYR A 110 2.60 16.64 2.74
N THR A 111 3.49 16.02 1.98
CA THR A 111 4.38 16.71 1.05
C THR A 111 3.74 16.82 -0.33
N ARG A 112 4.46 17.37 -1.31
CA ARG A 112 4.04 17.35 -2.72
C ARG A 112 4.03 15.93 -3.31
N GLU A 113 4.74 14.98 -2.68
CA GLU A 113 4.93 13.62 -3.17
C GLU A 113 4.07 12.58 -2.42
N GLY A 114 3.25 13.02 -1.46
CA GLY A 114 2.34 12.16 -0.71
C GLY A 114 2.50 12.30 0.81
N LEU A 115 1.93 11.34 1.53
CA LEU A 115 2.08 11.22 2.98
C LEU A 115 3.47 10.69 3.30
N LYS A 116 4.22 11.44 4.11
CA LYS A 116 5.62 11.12 4.44
C LYS A 116 5.72 10.03 5.51
N LEU A 117 6.51 9.00 5.23
CA LEU A 117 6.94 7.99 6.21
C LEU A 117 8.15 8.51 7.01
N LEU A 118 8.27 8.07 8.27
CA LEU A 118 9.42 8.40 9.15
C LEU A 118 10.60 7.44 8.97
#